data_AF-A0A0C2S3R2-F1
#
_entry.id   AF-A0A0C2S3R2-F1
#
_cell.length_a   1.000
_cell.length_b   1.000
_cell.length_c   1.000
_cell.angle_alpha   90.00
_cell.angle_beta   90.00
_cell.angle_gamma   90.00
#
_symmetry.space_group_name_H-M   'P 1'
#
loop_
_entity.id
_entity.type
_entity.pdbx_description
1 polymer ?
#
loop_
_entity_poly.entity_id
_entity_poly.type
_entity_poly.pdbx_seq_one_letter_code
_entity_poly.pdbx_strand_id
1 'polypeptide(L)'
;MRKFILPMSLLLLLGACSSDSGTIDDEVIHEETAIAEEVNVDTEAEAQEKTEAEATEEVEETVTEESEDALAEETIESDNELFSGYTLIEVEGGDLSGHREPNVVVDIGFGDRDYWAFTNEYGQLVKVVAKEIILQDDATENVTSEGRYYYDEAKVPGVESDVLDEGHIIADSMGGVSNAYNITPQESTLNRHGDQAYMERVIRDAGGASDF
;
A
#
# COMPACT_ATOMS: atom_id res chain seq x y z
N MET A 1 35.17 9.84 50.36
CA MET A 1 34.33 10.23 51.51
C MET A 1 32.98 10.68 50.96
N ARG A 2 31.91 9.92 51.27
CA ARG A 2 30.51 10.23 50.94
C ARG A 2 30.05 11.46 51.72
N LYS A 3 29.39 12.40 51.06
CA LYS A 3 28.46 13.33 51.73
C LYS A 3 27.16 13.37 50.93
N PHE A 4 26.18 12.66 51.47
CA PHE A 4 24.76 12.78 51.20
C PHE A 4 24.28 14.17 51.62
N ILE A 5 23.55 14.87 50.76
CA ILE A 5 22.62 15.93 51.16
C ILE A 5 21.38 15.84 50.24
N LEU A 6 20.31 15.27 50.80
CA LEU A 6 18.90 15.58 50.52
C LEU A 6 18.33 15.93 51.90
N PRO A 7 17.42 16.92 52.08
CA PRO A 7 15.99 16.66 51.85
C PRO A 7 15.14 17.91 51.49
N MET A 8 13.81 17.69 51.45
CA MET A 8 12.71 18.63 51.78
C MET A 8 12.01 19.27 50.55
N SER A 9 10.89 18.68 50.09
CA SER A 9 9.48 19.05 50.43
C SER A 9 8.93 20.04 49.38
N LEU A 10 7.69 20.02 48.86
CA LEU A 10 6.40 19.96 49.54
C LEU A 10 5.25 19.85 48.49
N LEU A 11 4.46 18.78 48.62
CA LEU A 11 2.99 18.63 48.58
C LEU A 11 2.02 19.63 47.85
N LEU A 12 1.15 19.00 47.02
CA LEU A 12 -0.28 19.23 46.63
C LEU A 12 -0.80 20.54 46.01
N LEU A 13 -1.63 20.38 44.95
CA LEU A 13 -3.08 20.63 45.02
C LEU A 13 -3.85 19.95 43.86
N LEU A 14 -4.84 19.14 44.23
CA LEU A 14 -5.91 18.60 43.39
C LEU A 14 -6.93 19.72 43.12
N GLY A 15 -7.32 19.89 41.86
CA GLY A 15 -8.47 20.72 41.46
C GLY A 15 -9.66 19.83 41.13
N ALA A 16 -10.59 19.73 42.08
CA ALA A 16 -11.95 19.24 41.86
C ALA A 16 -12.91 20.43 42.04
N CYS A 17 -13.75 20.68 41.04
CA CYS A 17 -14.95 21.50 41.22
C CYS A 17 -16.18 20.62 40.98
N SER A 18 -17.10 20.73 41.93
CA SER A 18 -18.33 19.96 42.11
C SER A 18 -19.46 20.36 41.16
N SER A 19 -20.26 19.34 40.87
CA SER A 19 -21.71 19.26 40.61
C SER A 19 -22.56 20.54 40.70
N ASP A 20 -23.39 20.75 39.67
CA ASP A 20 -24.73 21.32 39.80
C ASP A 20 -25.78 20.26 39.43
N SER A 21 -26.80 20.13 40.27
CA SER A 21 -27.93 19.21 40.12
C SER A 21 -29.16 20.03 39.79
N GLY A 22 -29.75 19.77 38.62
CA GLY A 22 -31.03 20.36 38.23
C GLY A 22 -31.84 19.36 37.43
N THR A 23 -32.68 18.59 38.12
CA THR A 23 -33.75 17.77 37.56
C THR A 23 -34.89 18.67 37.04
N ILE A 24 -35.27 18.49 35.78
CA ILE A 24 -36.63 18.77 35.29
C ILE A 24 -37.03 17.55 34.44
N ASP A 25 -38.01 16.82 34.93
CA ASP A 25 -38.72 15.75 34.22
C ASP A 25 -39.84 16.31 33.32
N ASP A 26 -40.21 15.49 32.34
CA ASP A 26 -41.43 15.46 31.50
C ASP A 26 -41.63 16.55 30.43
N GLU A 27 -41.57 16.17 29.15
CA GLU A 27 -42.78 15.71 28.44
C GLU A 27 -42.44 15.04 27.08
N VAL A 28 -43.17 13.96 26.84
CA VAL A 28 -43.16 12.99 25.73
C VAL A 28 -43.62 13.59 24.40
N ILE A 29 -42.90 13.33 23.29
CA ILE A 29 -43.51 13.09 21.97
C ILE A 29 -42.76 11.95 21.26
N HIS A 30 -43.48 10.84 21.06
CA HIS A 30 -43.20 9.77 20.12
C HIS A 30 -43.21 10.30 18.67
N GLU A 31 -42.24 9.89 17.84
CA GLU A 31 -42.59 9.29 16.56
C GLU A 31 -41.45 8.39 16.05
N GLU A 32 -41.75 7.10 16.05
CA GLU A 32 -41.08 6.04 15.32
C GLU A 32 -41.72 6.00 13.93
N THR A 33 -40.92 5.92 12.87
CA THR A 33 -41.43 5.40 11.59
C THR A 33 -40.35 4.56 10.94
N ALA A 34 -40.44 3.26 11.22
CA ALA A 34 -39.96 2.21 10.35
C ALA A 34 -40.86 2.16 9.09
N ILE A 35 -40.24 1.95 7.92
CA ILE A 35 -40.95 1.48 6.74
C ILE A 35 -40.15 0.29 6.20
N ALA A 36 -40.63 -0.90 6.58
CA ALA A 36 -40.46 -2.12 5.83
C ALA A 36 -41.64 -2.20 4.84
N GLU A 37 -41.36 -2.47 3.57
CA GLU A 37 -42.37 -2.89 2.61
C GLU A 37 -41.90 -4.20 1.97
N GLU A 38 -42.61 -5.27 2.32
CA GLU A 38 -42.58 -6.58 1.69
C GLU A 38 -43.79 -6.67 0.76
N VAL A 39 -43.58 -6.97 -0.54
CA VAL A 39 -44.61 -7.63 -1.37
C VAL A 39 -43.95 -8.71 -2.23
N ASN A 40 -44.41 -9.93 -1.98
CA ASN A 40 -44.12 -11.18 -2.66
C ASN A 40 -45.06 -11.39 -3.86
N VAL A 41 -44.63 -12.14 -4.90
CA VAL A 41 -45.28 -13.37 -5.44
C VAL A 41 -44.66 -13.78 -6.78
N ASP A 42 -44.07 -14.98 -6.75
CA ASP A 42 -43.92 -16.08 -7.72
C ASP A 42 -44.26 -15.92 -9.22
N THR A 43 -43.45 -16.56 -10.09
CA THR A 43 -43.78 -17.86 -10.74
C THR A 43 -42.87 -18.18 -11.96
N GLU A 44 -42.22 -19.35 -11.88
CA GLU A 44 -41.83 -20.39 -12.89
C GLU A 44 -41.26 -20.09 -14.30
N ALA A 45 -40.18 -20.83 -14.57
CA ALA A 45 -39.99 -21.83 -15.66
C ALA A 45 -39.15 -21.52 -16.91
N GLU A 46 -38.22 -22.48 -17.10
CA GLU A 46 -37.74 -23.10 -18.35
C GLU A 46 -36.67 -22.43 -19.24
N ALA A 47 -35.46 -22.98 -19.09
CA ALA A 47 -34.68 -23.69 -20.11
C ALA A 47 -34.79 -23.24 -21.58
N GLN A 48 -33.65 -22.88 -22.18
CA GLN A 48 -33.21 -23.51 -23.43
C GLN A 48 -31.69 -23.43 -23.65
N GLU A 49 -31.13 -24.61 -23.81
CA GLU A 49 -29.82 -24.95 -24.37
C GLU A 49 -29.86 -24.77 -25.90
N LYS A 50 -28.70 -24.41 -26.50
CA LYS A 50 -28.00 -25.15 -27.58
C LYS A 50 -27.48 -24.30 -28.76
N THR A 51 -26.16 -24.45 -28.99
CA THR A 51 -25.38 -24.39 -30.26
C THR A 51 -25.26 -23.03 -30.97
N GLU A 52 -24.09 -22.62 -31.47
CA GLU A 52 -23.19 -23.38 -32.36
C GLU A 52 -21.74 -22.83 -32.31
N ALA A 53 -20.78 -23.72 -32.56
CA ALA A 53 -19.34 -23.51 -32.61
C ALA A 53 -18.85 -23.32 -34.06
N GLU A 54 -17.54 -23.04 -34.20
CA GLU A 54 -16.71 -22.91 -35.42
C GLU A 54 -16.86 -21.57 -36.19
N ALA A 55 -15.80 -20.90 -36.68
CA ALA A 55 -14.42 -21.32 -36.92
C ALA A 55 -13.45 -20.12 -36.87
N THR A 56 -12.21 -20.48 -36.57
CA THR A 56 -10.91 -19.81 -36.76
C THR A 56 -10.75 -19.08 -38.10
N GLU A 57 -10.14 -17.89 -38.06
CA GLU A 57 -9.17 -17.44 -39.06
C GLU A 57 -8.06 -16.63 -38.37
N GLU A 58 -6.86 -17.19 -38.44
CA GLU A 58 -5.59 -16.54 -38.12
C GLU A 58 -5.32 -15.44 -39.14
N VAL A 59 -4.90 -14.25 -38.67
CA VAL A 59 -4.14 -13.30 -39.49
C VAL A 59 -2.86 -12.98 -38.71
N GLU A 60 -1.84 -13.74 -39.07
CA GLU A 60 -0.43 -13.48 -38.82
C GLU A 60 0.06 -12.48 -39.90
N GLU A 61 0.46 -11.28 -39.50
CA GLU A 61 1.43 -10.42 -40.23
C GLU A 61 2.05 -9.47 -39.18
N THR A 62 3.20 -9.83 -38.62
CA THR A 62 4.55 -9.40 -39.03
C THR A 62 4.96 -7.99 -38.59
N VAL A 63 5.85 -7.97 -37.60
CA VAL A 63 7.05 -7.13 -37.41
C VAL A 63 6.85 -5.61 -37.29
N THR A 64 7.05 -5.13 -36.07
CA THR A 64 7.83 -3.91 -35.79
C THR A 64 8.73 -4.15 -34.58
N GLU A 65 9.84 -4.87 -34.78
CA GLU A 65 10.93 -5.07 -33.79
C GLU A 65 11.87 -3.84 -33.69
N GLU A 66 11.61 -2.74 -34.40
CA GLU A 66 12.48 -1.56 -34.43
C GLU A 66 12.22 -0.56 -33.28
N SER A 67 11.21 -0.75 -32.42
CA SER A 67 10.93 0.18 -31.31
C SER A 67 11.48 -0.26 -29.96
N GLU A 68 11.77 -1.55 -29.76
CA GLU A 68 12.22 -2.06 -28.46
C GLU A 68 13.69 -1.73 -28.19
N ASP A 69 14.55 -1.80 -29.22
CA ASP A 69 15.99 -1.56 -29.07
C ASP A 69 16.30 -0.08 -28.74
N ALA A 70 15.58 0.85 -29.38
CA ALA A 70 15.71 2.28 -29.08
C ALA A 70 15.10 2.68 -27.72
N LEU A 71 14.03 2.01 -27.30
CA LEU A 71 13.43 2.21 -25.98
C LEU A 71 14.32 1.64 -24.87
N ALA A 72 14.95 0.49 -25.12
CA ALA A 72 15.91 -0.15 -24.23
C ALA A 72 17.24 0.62 -24.13
N GLU A 73 17.73 1.21 -25.22
CA GLU A 73 18.93 2.05 -25.20
C GLU A 73 18.69 3.38 -24.44
N GLU A 74 17.53 4.04 -24.63
CA GLU A 74 17.18 5.25 -23.87
C GLU A 74 16.94 4.96 -22.38
N THR A 75 16.32 3.82 -22.02
CA THR A 75 16.13 3.47 -20.59
C THR A 75 17.46 3.22 -19.89
N ILE A 76 18.37 2.43 -20.48
CA ILE A 76 19.68 2.13 -19.88
C ILE A 76 20.54 3.40 -19.70
N GLU A 77 20.51 4.36 -20.64
CA GLU A 77 21.24 5.62 -20.46
C GLU A 77 20.60 6.50 -19.37
N SER A 78 19.27 6.59 -19.31
CA SER A 78 18.56 7.37 -18.29
C SER A 78 18.75 6.80 -16.87
N ASP A 79 18.78 5.48 -16.75
CA ASP A 79 18.97 4.78 -15.48
C ASP A 79 20.39 5.00 -14.93
N ASN A 80 21.39 5.08 -15.82
CA ASN A 80 22.78 5.31 -15.42
C ASN A 80 23.00 6.71 -14.81
N GLU A 81 22.29 7.73 -15.32
CA GLU A 81 22.27 9.05 -14.67
C GLU A 81 21.43 9.04 -13.38
N LEU A 82 20.28 8.39 -13.39
CA LEU A 82 19.38 8.28 -12.23
C LEU A 82 20.04 7.62 -11.02
N PHE A 83 20.91 6.64 -11.26
CA PHE A 83 21.60 5.87 -10.23
C PHE A 83 22.97 6.43 -9.86
N SER A 84 23.37 7.58 -10.40
CA SER A 84 24.66 8.20 -10.11
C SER A 84 24.87 8.38 -8.60
N GLY A 85 25.90 7.73 -8.06
CA GLY A 85 26.24 7.76 -6.63
C GLY A 85 25.65 6.63 -5.80
N TYR A 86 24.86 5.73 -6.41
CA TYR A 86 24.26 4.57 -5.77
C TYR A 86 24.81 3.27 -6.37
N THR A 87 24.84 2.21 -5.57
CA THR A 87 25.12 0.86 -6.05
C THR A 87 23.80 0.15 -6.32
N LEU A 88 23.55 -0.30 -7.55
CA LEU A 88 22.41 -1.15 -7.86
C LEU A 88 22.63 -2.54 -7.23
N ILE A 89 21.66 -3.00 -6.46
CA ILE A 89 21.63 -4.36 -5.91
C ILE A 89 20.27 -4.99 -6.18
N GLU A 90 20.25 -6.32 -6.28
CA GLU A 90 19.03 -7.11 -6.39
C GLU A 90 18.65 -7.66 -5.02
N VAL A 91 17.37 -7.57 -4.66
CA VAL A 91 16.80 -8.07 -3.42
C VAL A 91 15.51 -8.79 -3.76
N GLU A 92 15.34 -10.02 -3.27
CA GLU A 92 14.10 -10.76 -3.53
C GLU A 92 12.88 -10.00 -2.99
N GLY A 93 11.83 -9.86 -3.80
CA GLY A 93 10.66 -9.06 -3.45
C GLY A 93 9.92 -9.53 -2.19
N GLY A 94 10.07 -10.80 -1.81
CA GLY A 94 9.53 -11.38 -0.58
C GLY A 94 10.55 -11.56 0.54
N ASP A 95 11.74 -10.95 0.45
CA ASP A 95 12.73 -11.01 1.52
C ASP A 95 12.20 -10.35 2.79
N LEU A 96 11.98 -11.17 3.83
CA LEU A 96 11.46 -10.73 5.11
C LEU A 96 12.51 -10.03 6.00
N SER A 97 13.77 -10.01 5.56
CA SER A 97 14.83 -9.25 6.22
C SER A 97 14.42 -7.79 6.39
N GLY A 98 14.62 -7.22 7.58
CA GLY A 98 14.41 -5.81 7.83
C GLY A 98 15.62 -4.92 7.53
N HIS A 99 16.69 -5.48 6.97
CA HIS A 99 17.96 -4.78 6.76
C HIS A 99 17.99 -4.05 5.41
N ARG A 100 18.63 -2.87 5.41
CA ARG A 100 18.90 -2.10 4.20
C ARG A 100 20.38 -1.71 4.15
N GLU A 101 20.96 -1.86 2.97
CA GLU A 101 22.31 -1.45 2.67
C GLU A 101 22.37 0.09 2.45
N PRO A 102 23.49 0.74 2.76
CA PRO A 102 23.67 2.18 2.55
C PRO A 102 24.05 2.52 1.10
N ASN A 103 23.58 3.68 0.61
CA ASN A 103 23.87 4.20 -0.74
C ASN A 103 23.59 3.19 -1.87
N VAL A 104 22.45 2.50 -1.78
CA VAL A 104 22.01 1.56 -2.83
C VAL A 104 20.75 2.04 -3.52
N VAL A 105 20.55 1.53 -4.73
CA VAL A 105 19.28 1.56 -5.44
C VAL A 105 18.81 0.12 -5.65
N VAL A 106 17.51 -0.10 -5.46
CA VAL A 106 16.89 -1.42 -5.52
C VAL A 106 15.61 -1.32 -6.31
N ASP A 107 15.39 -2.27 -7.21
CA ASP A 107 14.08 -2.45 -7.84
C ASP A 107 13.09 -3.04 -6.82
N ILE A 108 11.97 -2.35 -6.64
CA ILE A 108 10.88 -2.73 -5.76
C ILE A 108 9.57 -2.97 -6.52
N GLY A 109 9.65 -3.09 -7.85
CA GLY A 109 8.54 -3.48 -8.71
C GLY A 109 8.38 -5.00 -8.79
N PHE A 110 7.14 -5.45 -8.95
CA PHE A 110 6.84 -6.84 -9.23
C PHE A 110 6.83 -7.08 -10.74
N GLY A 111 7.50 -8.14 -11.19
CA GLY A 111 7.59 -8.48 -12.61
C GLY A 111 8.50 -7.51 -13.36
N ASP A 112 8.03 -7.01 -14.49
CA ASP A 112 8.81 -6.15 -15.39
C ASP A 112 8.59 -4.65 -15.10
N ARG A 113 8.32 -4.29 -13.83
CA ARG A 113 8.03 -2.91 -13.40
C ARG A 113 9.30 -2.27 -12.85
N ASP A 114 9.66 -1.10 -13.36
CA ASP A 114 10.84 -0.36 -12.93
C ASP A 114 10.52 0.63 -11.79
N TYR A 115 10.50 0.15 -10.54
CA TYR A 115 10.24 0.99 -9.37
C TYR A 115 11.51 1.10 -8.51
N TRP A 116 12.11 2.28 -8.44
CA TRP A 116 13.45 2.43 -7.88
C TRP A 116 13.44 3.06 -6.49
N ALA A 117 13.86 2.29 -5.49
CA ALA A 117 14.03 2.74 -4.11
C ALA A 117 15.50 3.06 -3.79
N PHE A 118 15.73 4.20 -3.12
CA PHE A 118 17.08 4.72 -2.83
C PHE A 118 17.33 4.83 -1.34
N THR A 119 18.51 4.40 -0.90
CA THR A 119 18.95 4.57 0.50
C THR A 119 20.09 5.57 0.64
N ASN A 120 20.12 6.34 1.73
CA ASN A 120 21.26 7.21 2.05
C ASN A 120 22.43 6.41 2.67
N GLU A 121 23.49 7.11 3.10
CA GLU A 121 24.68 6.53 3.73
C GLU A 121 24.41 5.77 5.04
N TYR A 122 23.21 5.90 5.61
CA TYR A 122 22.76 5.22 6.83
C TYR A 122 21.79 4.07 6.55
N GLY A 123 21.53 3.74 5.27
CA GLY A 123 20.55 2.72 4.90
C GLY A 123 19.10 3.15 5.09
N GLN A 124 18.83 4.46 5.22
CA GLN A 124 17.45 4.97 5.32
C GLN A 124 16.91 5.21 3.91
N LEU A 125 15.66 4.79 3.66
CA LEU A 125 14.95 5.16 2.44
C LEU A 125 14.78 6.68 2.37
N VAL A 126 15.18 7.27 1.26
CA VAL A 126 15.12 8.72 1.05
C VAL A 126 14.32 9.12 -0.18
N LYS A 127 14.09 8.19 -1.11
CA LYS A 127 13.36 8.43 -2.35
C LYS A 127 12.88 7.10 -2.93
N VAL A 128 11.67 7.11 -3.47
CA VAL A 128 11.17 6.10 -4.41
C VAL A 128 10.72 6.85 -5.65
N VAL A 129 11.04 6.34 -6.83
CA VAL A 129 10.58 6.91 -8.11
C VAL A 129 10.09 5.82 -9.04
N ALA A 130 9.11 6.17 -9.87
CA ALA A 130 8.69 5.34 -10.98
C ALA A 130 8.29 6.22 -12.16
N LYS A 131 8.71 5.84 -13.36
CA LYS A 131 8.28 6.53 -14.59
C LYS A 131 6.78 6.39 -14.78
N GLU A 132 6.25 5.21 -14.50
CA GLU A 132 4.84 4.86 -14.59
C GLU A 132 4.50 3.89 -13.46
N ILE A 133 3.34 4.10 -12.82
CA ILE A 133 2.75 3.16 -11.87
C ILE A 133 1.74 2.30 -12.63
N ILE A 134 2.07 1.02 -12.78
CA ILE A 134 1.25 0.01 -13.46
C ILE A 134 0.50 -0.79 -12.40
N LEU A 135 -0.83 -0.77 -12.46
CA LEU A 135 -1.68 -1.49 -11.51
C LEU A 135 -1.47 -3.00 -11.60
N GLN A 136 -1.72 -3.68 -10.48
CA GLN A 136 -1.77 -5.14 -10.41
C GLN A 136 -2.99 -5.68 -11.19
N ASP A 137 -2.83 -6.85 -11.81
CA ASP A 137 -3.91 -7.61 -12.43
C ASP A 137 -4.00 -9.02 -11.84
N ASP A 138 -4.89 -9.18 -10.86
CA ASP A 138 -5.15 -10.43 -10.15
C ASP A 138 -5.55 -11.61 -11.07
N ALA A 139 -6.00 -11.34 -12.31
CA ALA A 139 -6.40 -12.37 -13.25
C ALA A 139 -5.23 -12.97 -14.03
N THR A 140 -4.14 -12.21 -14.20
CA THR A 140 -3.00 -12.60 -15.06
C THR A 140 -1.69 -12.73 -14.28
N GLU A 141 -1.56 -12.03 -13.16
CA GLU A 141 -0.36 -12.03 -12.34
C GLU A 141 -0.40 -13.10 -11.25
N ASN A 142 0.78 -13.58 -10.83
CA ASN A 142 0.89 -14.60 -9.80
C ASN A 142 0.72 -13.98 -8.40
N VAL A 143 -0.54 -13.82 -8.01
CA VAL A 143 -0.94 -13.35 -6.69
C VAL A 143 -1.50 -14.48 -5.83
N THR A 144 -1.40 -14.31 -4.52
CA THR A 144 -2.08 -15.16 -3.54
C THR A 144 -3.60 -15.03 -3.65
N SER A 145 -4.35 -15.91 -2.98
CA SER A 145 -5.81 -15.82 -2.92
C SER A 145 -6.35 -14.53 -2.28
N GLU A 146 -5.48 -13.75 -1.63
CA GLU A 146 -5.80 -12.46 -1.02
C GLU A 146 -5.41 -11.26 -1.92
N GLY A 147 -4.95 -11.51 -3.16
CA GLY A 147 -4.51 -10.46 -4.10
C GLY A 147 -3.11 -9.92 -3.80
N ARG A 148 -2.32 -10.60 -2.96
CA ARG A 148 -0.97 -10.17 -2.58
C ARG A 148 0.11 -10.85 -3.40
N TYR A 149 1.22 -10.19 -3.73
CA TYR A 149 2.36 -10.86 -4.36
C TYR A 149 3.11 -11.79 -3.41
N TYR A 150 3.20 -11.40 -2.13
CA TYR A 150 3.88 -12.17 -1.09
C TYR A 150 2.98 -12.35 0.13
N TYR A 151 3.18 -13.45 0.86
CA TYR A 151 2.36 -13.79 2.02
C TYR A 151 2.64 -12.92 3.25
N ASP A 152 3.81 -12.28 3.32
CA ASP A 152 4.29 -11.52 4.47
C ASP A 152 5.27 -10.43 4.01
N GLU A 153 5.50 -9.47 4.89
CA GLU A 153 6.31 -8.27 4.64
C GLU A 153 7.62 -8.27 5.42
N ALA A 154 8.60 -7.53 4.90
CA ALA A 154 9.88 -7.29 5.57
C ALA A 154 9.74 -6.72 6.98
N LYS A 155 10.44 -7.33 7.94
CA LYS A 155 10.40 -6.97 9.36
C LYS A 155 11.36 -5.83 9.69
N VAL A 156 11.16 -4.67 9.06
CA VAL A 156 11.98 -3.46 9.25
C VAL A 156 11.81 -2.89 10.66
N PRO A 157 12.85 -2.30 11.29
CA PRO A 157 12.74 -1.81 12.66
C PRO A 157 11.59 -0.82 12.85
N GLY A 158 10.70 -1.09 13.79
CA GLY A 158 9.50 -0.32 14.12
C GLY A 158 8.19 -1.10 13.90
N VAL A 159 8.16 -2.07 12.99
CA VAL A 159 6.94 -2.84 12.66
C VAL A 159 6.56 -3.87 13.73
N GLU A 160 7.41 -4.07 14.73
CA GLU A 160 7.07 -4.85 15.92
C GLU A 160 5.99 -4.19 16.81
N SER A 161 5.69 -2.91 16.58
CA SER A 161 4.72 -2.13 17.33
C SER A 161 3.29 -2.46 16.87
N ASP A 162 2.36 -2.65 17.81
CA ASP A 162 0.95 -2.97 17.53
C ASP A 162 0.13 -1.81 16.94
N VAL A 163 0.70 -0.61 16.94
CA VAL A 163 0.13 0.61 16.34
C VAL A 163 0.79 1.02 15.02
N LEU A 164 1.83 0.28 14.59
CA LEU A 164 2.50 0.51 13.31
C LEU A 164 2.26 -0.70 12.40
N ASP A 165 1.89 -0.41 11.16
CA ASP A 165 1.78 -1.39 10.10
C ASP A 165 3.09 -1.49 9.31
N GLU A 166 3.22 -2.60 8.59
CA GLU A 166 4.20 -2.83 7.52
C GLU A 166 3.73 -2.08 6.26
N GLY A 167 3.85 -0.76 6.29
CA GLY A 167 3.32 0.10 5.24
C GLY A 167 4.18 0.06 3.99
N HIS A 168 3.60 -0.38 2.87
CA HIS A 168 4.21 -0.24 1.54
C HIS A 168 4.34 1.23 1.16
N ILE A 169 5.42 1.60 0.45
CA ILE A 169 5.53 2.90 -0.21
C ILE A 169 4.76 2.86 -1.53
N ILE A 170 4.92 1.79 -2.29
CA ILE A 170 4.08 1.43 -3.44
C ILE A 170 3.33 0.16 -3.08
N ALA A 171 2.00 0.23 -2.98
CA ALA A 171 1.16 -0.90 -2.58
C ALA A 171 1.24 -2.11 -3.54
N ASP A 172 0.93 -3.31 -3.03
CA ASP A 172 0.76 -4.55 -3.81
C ASP A 172 -0.12 -4.30 -5.06
N SER A 173 -1.29 -3.66 -4.87
CA SER A 173 -2.23 -3.37 -5.96
C SER A 173 -1.73 -2.36 -7.01
N MET A 174 -0.58 -1.73 -6.77
CA MET A 174 0.13 -0.84 -7.69
C MET A 174 1.44 -1.47 -8.19
N GLY A 175 1.67 -2.76 -7.95
CA GLY A 175 2.84 -3.47 -8.44
C GLY A 175 4.05 -3.46 -7.51
N GLY A 176 3.95 -2.98 -6.27
CA GLY A 176 5.09 -2.95 -5.35
C GLY A 176 5.31 -4.27 -4.61
N VAL A 177 6.58 -4.63 -4.36
CA VAL A 177 6.96 -5.85 -3.63
C VAL A 177 7.05 -5.64 -2.11
N SER A 178 7.24 -6.70 -1.33
CA SER A 178 7.17 -6.67 0.14
C SER A 178 8.53 -6.64 0.87
N ASN A 179 9.63 -6.34 0.16
CA ASN A 179 10.97 -6.33 0.74
C ASN A 179 11.26 -5.05 1.56
N ALA A 180 12.38 -5.02 2.28
CA ALA A 180 12.73 -3.91 3.17
C ALA A 180 12.75 -2.54 2.47
N TYR A 181 13.02 -2.49 1.18
CA TYR A 181 13.19 -1.23 0.43
C TYR A 181 11.86 -0.61 -0.02
N ASN A 182 10.74 -1.34 0.13
CA ASN A 182 9.40 -0.82 -0.07
C ASN A 182 8.55 -0.76 1.21
N ILE A 183 8.96 -1.44 2.29
CA ILE A 183 8.22 -1.46 3.56
C ILE A 183 8.76 -0.44 4.54
N THR A 184 7.89 0.33 5.19
CA THR A 184 8.24 1.25 6.28
C THR A 184 7.27 1.11 7.45
N PRO A 185 7.72 1.31 8.71
CA PRO A 185 6.78 1.38 9.83
C PRO A 185 5.87 2.59 9.66
N GLN A 186 4.57 2.35 9.63
CA GLN A 186 3.58 3.40 9.39
C GLN A 186 2.44 3.35 10.39
N GLU A 187 1.99 4.50 10.90
CA GLU A 187 0.79 4.57 11.74
C GLU A 187 -0.41 3.91 11.07
N SER A 188 -1.00 2.89 11.72
CA SER A 188 -2.03 2.05 11.09
C SER A 188 -3.25 2.84 10.59
N THR A 189 -3.60 3.93 11.27
CA THR A 189 -4.71 4.80 10.82
C THR A 189 -4.37 5.52 9.52
N LEU A 190 -3.13 5.99 9.37
CA LEU A 190 -2.67 6.67 8.15
C LEU A 190 -2.58 5.69 6.98
N ASN A 191 -2.03 4.49 7.24
CA ASN A 191 -1.88 3.41 6.28
C ASN A 191 -3.24 2.95 5.72
N ARG A 192 -4.24 2.74 6.59
CA ARG A 192 -5.51 2.11 6.19
C ARG A 192 -6.58 3.12 5.76
N HIS A 193 -6.55 4.33 6.31
CA HIS A 193 -7.67 5.28 6.21
C HIS A 193 -7.25 6.74 6.01
N GLY A 194 -5.96 7.04 5.98
CA GLY A 194 -5.46 8.41 5.89
C GLY A 194 -5.09 8.83 4.47
N ASP A 195 -4.22 9.83 4.38
CA ASP A 195 -3.85 10.46 3.12
C ASP A 195 -3.12 9.49 2.16
N GLN A 196 -2.37 8.52 2.70
CA GLN A 196 -1.74 7.49 1.86
C GLN A 196 -2.79 6.59 1.21
N ALA A 197 -3.70 5.99 1.99
CA ALA A 197 -4.80 5.19 1.44
C ALA A 197 -5.66 6.00 0.44
N TYR A 198 -5.84 7.29 0.70
CA TYR A 198 -6.52 8.18 -0.23
C TYR A 198 -5.76 8.34 -1.55
N MET A 199 -4.45 8.63 -1.48
CA MET A 199 -3.58 8.78 -2.65
C MET A 199 -3.54 7.50 -3.49
N GLU A 200 -3.35 6.34 -2.85
CA GLU A 200 -3.34 5.03 -3.51
C GLU A 200 -4.66 4.75 -4.23
N ARG A 201 -5.79 5.04 -3.58
CA ARG A 201 -7.11 4.90 -4.21
C ARG A 201 -7.25 5.81 -5.43
N VAL A 202 -6.82 7.08 -5.33
CA VAL A 202 -6.90 8.02 -6.45
C VAL A 202 -6.06 7.54 -7.64
N ILE A 203 -4.85 7.03 -7.41
CA ILE A 203 -3.99 6.47 -8.46
C ILE A 203 -4.67 5.26 -9.11
N ARG A 204 -5.21 4.33 -8.30
CA ARG A 204 -5.95 3.17 -8.81
C ARG A 204 -7.17 3.55 -9.64
N ASP A 205 -7.99 4.48 -9.14
CA ASP A 205 -9.19 4.95 -9.81
C ASP A 205 -8.86 5.66 -11.13
N ALA A 206 -7.67 6.27 -11.22
CA ALA A 206 -7.15 6.89 -12.45
C ALA A 206 -6.54 5.86 -13.43
N GLY A 207 -6.36 4.61 -13.02
CA GLY A 207 -5.75 3.55 -13.84
C GLY A 207 -4.21 3.51 -13.77
N GLY A 208 -3.59 4.21 -12.83
CA GLY A 208 -2.15 4.34 -12.70
C GLY A 208 -1.69 5.79 -12.51
N ALA A 209 -0.38 6.01 -12.57
CA ALA A 209 0.25 7.33 -12.49
C ALA A 209 1.49 7.38 -13.38
N SER A 210 1.96 8.58 -13.70
CA SER A 210 3.26 8.82 -14.38
C SER A 210 4.06 9.84 -13.59
N ASP A 211 5.38 9.80 -13.71
CA ASP A 211 6.31 10.67 -12.99
C ASP A 211 6.06 10.67 -11.47
N PHE A 212 5.98 9.48 -10.88
CA PHE A 212 5.81 9.26 -9.44
C PHE A 212 7.14 9.46 -8.70
#